data_AF-A0A7K6FAV0-F1
#
_entry.id   AF-A0A7K6FAV0-F1
#
_cell.length_a   1.000
_cell.length_b   1.000
_cell.length_c   1.000
_cell.angle_alpha   90.00
_cell.angle_beta   90.00
_cell.angle_gamma   90.00
#
_symmetry.space_group_name_H-M   'P 1'
#
loop_
_entity.id
_entity.type
_entity.pdbx_description
1 polymer ?
#
loop_
_entity_poly.entity_id
_entity_poly.type
_entity_poly.pdbx_seq_one_letter_code
_entity_poly.pdbx_strand_id
1 'polypeptide(L)'
;ELQEQLARQRVHVEVDASKPDLTAALRDIRSQYEALAASNAQETEEWYKSKFADLTDAAARHAEALRVAKQEANEYRRQLQALTCDLEALRGSNESLERQLRELEERYALETAGYQDTVARLEEDSRSLKEEMAQHLQDYQDLLNVKLALDIEIATYRKLLEGEESRITIPVQSFSNLQIRETSLDTKSVSEAHVKRSIVVKTVETRDGEVLKESKQEHKEV
;
A
#
# COMPACT_ATOMS: atom_id res chain seq x y z
N GLU A 1 75.28 138.05 12.62
CA GLU A 1 73.94 137.87 13.24
C GLU A 1 72.99 136.95 12.44
N LEU A 2 72.93 136.99 11.10
CA LEU A 2 72.10 136.06 10.30
C LEU A 2 72.59 134.59 10.25
N GLN A 3 73.90 134.35 10.40
CA GLN A 3 74.45 132.97 10.47
C GLN A 3 74.16 132.27 11.81
N GLU A 4 73.90 133.02 12.87
CA GLU A 4 73.63 132.48 14.20
C GLU A 4 72.16 132.06 14.35
N GLN A 5 71.25 132.72 13.62
CA GLN A 5 69.84 132.35 13.55
C GLN A 5 69.60 131.07 12.71
N LEU A 6 70.43 130.81 11.70
CA LEU A 6 70.37 129.59 10.88
C LEU A 6 70.91 128.34 11.61
N ALA A 7 71.79 128.52 12.59
CA ALA A 7 72.29 127.41 13.42
C ALA A 7 71.26 126.96 14.47
N ARG A 8 70.40 127.86 14.96
CA ARG A 8 69.34 127.56 15.95
C ARG A 8 68.10 126.89 15.36
N GLN A 9 67.92 126.89 14.04
CA GLN A 9 66.77 126.28 13.34
C GLN A 9 67.10 124.94 12.64
N ARG A 10 68.19 124.26 13.01
CA ARG A 10 68.37 122.85 12.66
C ARG A 10 67.70 121.96 13.70
N VAL A 11 66.39 121.82 13.58
CA VAL A 11 65.64 120.77 14.27
C VAL A 11 65.97 119.45 13.56
N HIS A 12 66.91 118.70 14.12
CA HIS A 12 67.16 117.32 13.72
C HIS A 12 66.05 116.47 14.32
N VAL A 13 65.00 116.19 13.53
CA VAL A 13 64.03 115.16 13.86
C VAL A 13 64.66 113.83 13.46
N GLU A 14 65.40 113.22 14.40
CA GLU A 14 65.72 111.81 14.30
C GLU A 14 64.40 111.04 14.47
N VAL A 15 63.83 110.66 13.33
CA VAL A 15 62.82 109.62 13.27
C VAL A 15 63.51 108.34 13.70
N ASP A 16 63.43 108.01 14.98
CA ASP A 16 63.80 106.68 15.50
C ASP A 16 62.72 105.68 15.06
N ALA A 17 62.70 105.41 13.75
CA ALA A 17 62.10 104.20 13.22
C ALA A 17 63.20 103.14 13.24
N SER A 18 63.30 102.44 14.38
CA SER A 18 64.12 101.24 14.51
C SER A 18 63.94 100.35 13.27
N LYS A 19 65.03 100.03 12.57
CA LYS A 19 65.01 99.19 11.37
C LYS A 19 64.29 97.86 11.69
N PRO A 20 63.37 97.38 10.83
CA PRO A 20 62.69 96.11 11.08
C PRO A 20 63.72 94.96 11.15
N ASP A 21 63.67 94.17 12.23
CA ASP A 21 64.57 93.03 12.47
C ASP A 21 64.19 91.85 11.55
N LEU A 22 64.73 91.90 10.34
CA LEU A 22 64.52 90.89 9.31
C LEU A 22 65.02 89.50 9.74
N THR A 23 66.01 89.44 10.63
CA THR A 23 66.58 88.17 11.13
C THR A 23 65.61 87.47 12.10
N ALA A 24 64.91 88.22 12.95
CA ALA A 24 63.83 87.68 13.77
C ALA A 24 62.65 87.17 12.90
N ALA A 25 62.21 87.96 11.92
CA ALA A 25 61.14 87.55 11.00
C ALA A 25 61.46 86.27 10.22
N LEU A 26 62.69 86.12 9.71
CA LEU A 26 63.14 84.89 9.04
C LEU A 26 63.20 83.67 9.98
N ARG A 27 63.57 83.89 11.25
CA ARG A 27 63.57 82.83 12.27
C ARG A 27 62.14 82.36 12.60
N ASP A 28 61.21 83.29 12.70
CA ASP A 28 59.80 82.99 12.95
C ASP A 28 59.16 82.26 11.78
N ILE A 29 59.42 82.69 10.54
CA ILE A 29 58.98 81.99 9.32
C ILE A 29 59.53 80.56 9.31
N ARG A 30 60.81 80.38 9.64
CA ARG A 30 61.42 79.05 9.73
C ARG A 30 60.77 78.19 10.80
N SER A 31 60.54 78.74 12.00
CA SER A 31 59.86 78.04 13.09
C SER A 31 58.45 77.60 12.70
N GLN A 32 57.70 78.46 12.00
CA GLN A 32 56.36 78.13 11.52
C GLN A 32 56.40 77.02 10.46
N TYR A 33 57.39 77.06 9.55
CA TYR A 33 57.56 76.02 8.54
C TYR A 33 57.95 74.67 9.16
N GLU A 34 58.86 74.67 10.13
CA GLU A 34 59.26 73.46 10.85
C GLU A 34 58.07 72.86 11.62
N ALA A 35 57.26 73.69 12.28
CA ALA A 35 56.04 73.26 12.95
C ALA A 35 54.99 72.71 11.96
N LEU A 36 54.80 73.38 10.82
CA LEU A 36 53.87 72.93 9.77
C LEU A 36 54.33 71.61 9.15
N ALA A 37 55.62 71.46 8.87
CA ALA A 37 56.19 70.21 8.35
C ALA A 37 56.05 69.06 9.35
N ALA A 38 56.26 69.33 10.65
CA ALA A 38 56.04 68.35 11.70
C ALA A 38 54.57 67.94 11.83
N SER A 39 53.64 68.91 11.81
CA SER A 39 52.19 68.65 11.83
C SER A 39 51.77 67.80 10.63
N ASN A 40 52.20 68.17 9.43
CA ASN A 40 51.88 67.42 8.21
C ASN A 40 52.46 65.99 8.24
N ALA A 41 53.69 65.82 8.75
CA ALA A 41 54.28 64.49 8.91
C ALA A 41 53.48 63.63 9.90
N GLN A 42 53.04 64.20 11.02
CA GLN A 42 52.20 63.50 12.00
C GLN A 42 50.81 63.17 11.42
N GLU A 43 50.15 64.13 10.79
CA GLU A 43 48.83 63.93 10.17
C GLU A 43 48.87 62.85 9.08
N THR A 44 49.91 62.85 8.24
CA THR A 44 50.09 61.80 7.23
C THR A 44 50.35 60.44 7.86
N GLU A 45 51.17 60.35 8.90
CA GLU A 45 51.40 59.10 9.63
C GLU A 45 50.10 58.55 10.26
N GLU A 46 49.34 59.40 10.93
CA GLU A 46 48.05 59.06 11.53
C GLU A 46 47.04 58.62 10.47
N TRP A 47 46.98 59.33 9.34
CA TRP A 47 46.13 58.97 8.21
C TRP A 47 46.50 57.59 7.63
N TYR A 48 47.79 57.32 7.41
CA TYR A 48 48.25 56.00 6.97
C TYR A 48 47.93 54.92 7.99
N LYS A 49 48.21 55.14 9.28
CA LYS A 49 47.89 54.20 10.36
C LYS A 49 46.40 53.86 10.39
N SER A 50 45.53 54.86 10.30
CA SER A 50 44.08 54.64 10.22
C SER A 50 43.72 53.83 8.98
N LYS A 51 44.29 54.16 7.82
CA LYS A 51 43.99 53.44 6.57
C LYS A 51 44.45 51.98 6.60
N PHE A 52 45.62 51.72 7.19
CA PHE A 52 46.13 50.37 7.40
C PHE A 52 45.26 49.59 8.38
N ALA A 53 44.80 50.21 9.47
CA ALA A 53 43.89 49.59 10.41
C ALA A 53 42.57 49.19 9.74
N ASP A 54 41.96 50.10 8.96
CA ASP A 54 40.72 49.84 8.22
C ASP A 54 40.87 48.68 7.23
N LEU A 55 41.97 48.66 6.47
CA LEU A 55 42.24 47.57 5.52
C LEU A 55 42.47 46.24 6.22
N THR A 56 43.14 46.24 7.36
CA THR A 56 43.42 45.03 8.15
C THR A 56 42.12 44.47 8.73
N ASP A 57 41.26 45.32 9.29
CA ASP A 57 39.96 44.94 9.81
C ASP A 57 39.03 44.44 8.70
N ALA A 58 38.99 45.12 7.55
CA ALA A 58 38.25 44.64 6.38
C ALA A 58 38.74 43.26 5.91
N ALA A 59 40.06 43.06 5.82
CA ALA A 59 40.65 41.76 5.46
C ALA A 59 40.28 40.67 6.47
N ALA A 60 40.28 40.96 7.78
CA ALA A 60 39.87 40.03 8.82
C ALA A 60 38.39 39.64 8.68
N ARG A 61 37.50 40.61 8.46
CA ARG A 61 36.07 40.36 8.22
C ARG A 61 35.82 39.52 6.97
N HIS A 62 36.54 39.79 5.88
CA HIS A 62 36.43 39.00 4.65
C HIS A 62 36.95 37.56 4.85
N ALA A 63 38.05 37.38 5.58
CA ALA A 63 38.57 36.06 5.91
C ALA A 63 37.56 35.26 6.75
N GLU A 64 36.91 35.89 7.72
CA GLU A 64 35.90 35.26 8.55
C GLU A 64 34.64 34.92 7.75
N ALA A 65 34.14 35.82 6.90
CA ALA A 65 33.02 35.55 6.01
C ALA A 65 33.31 34.37 5.07
N LEU A 66 34.53 34.29 4.52
CA LEU A 66 34.95 33.17 3.68
C LEU A 66 35.03 31.86 4.48
N ARG A 67 35.48 31.92 5.74
CA ARG A 67 35.53 30.76 6.64
C ARG A 67 34.12 30.21 6.90
N VAL A 68 33.17 31.09 7.23
CA VAL A 68 31.76 30.73 7.46
C VAL A 68 31.14 30.14 6.19
N ALA A 69 31.28 30.81 5.03
CA ALA A 69 30.75 30.31 3.77
C ALA A 69 31.30 28.93 3.39
N LYS A 70 32.59 28.67 3.66
CA LYS A 70 33.20 27.34 3.48
C LYS A 70 32.64 26.29 4.44
N GLN A 71 32.32 26.66 5.67
CA GLN A 71 31.70 25.73 6.63
C GLN A 71 30.28 25.38 6.18
N GLU A 72 29.48 26.36 5.80
CA GLU A 72 28.12 26.16 5.28
C GLU A 72 28.14 25.28 4.02
N ALA A 73 29.03 25.55 3.06
CA ALA A 73 29.16 24.73 1.86
C ALA A 73 29.50 23.26 2.19
N ASN A 74 30.35 23.03 3.19
CA ASN A 74 30.66 21.67 3.63
C ASN A 74 29.49 21.00 4.34
N GLU A 75 28.70 21.74 5.11
CA GLU A 75 27.51 21.23 5.78
C GLU A 75 26.44 20.82 4.76
N TYR A 76 26.16 21.67 3.77
CA TYR A 76 25.26 21.32 2.67
C TYR A 76 25.75 20.11 1.89
N ARG A 77 27.06 19.98 1.65
CA ARG A 77 27.64 18.80 1.00
C ARG A 77 27.40 17.53 1.82
N ARG A 78 27.53 17.58 3.15
CA ARG A 78 27.25 16.45 4.04
C ARG A 78 25.76 16.08 4.03
N GLN A 79 24.88 17.07 4.12
CA GLN A 79 23.43 16.86 4.07
C GLN A 79 23.01 16.23 2.74
N LEU A 80 23.57 16.71 1.62
CA LEU A 80 23.31 16.13 0.30
C LEU A 80 23.74 14.66 0.25
N GLN A 81 24.92 14.33 0.79
CA GLN A 81 25.40 12.94 0.85
C GLN A 81 24.49 12.06 1.70
N ALA A 82 24.08 12.51 2.88
CA ALA A 82 23.15 11.79 3.74
C ALA A 82 21.82 11.53 3.03
N LEU A 83 21.23 12.58 2.43
CA LEU A 83 19.97 12.46 1.71
C LEU A 83 20.06 11.55 0.47
N THR A 84 21.21 11.53 -0.19
CA THR A 84 21.48 10.62 -1.31
C THR A 84 21.51 9.17 -0.84
N CYS A 85 22.19 8.88 0.27
CA CYS A 85 22.21 7.54 0.87
C CYS A 85 20.82 7.10 1.31
N ASP A 86 20.03 7.99 1.94
CA ASP A 86 18.67 7.68 2.35
C ASP A 86 17.77 7.37 1.13
N LEU A 87 17.91 8.13 0.04
CA LEU A 87 17.19 7.87 -1.20
C LEU A 87 17.57 6.52 -1.81
N GLU A 88 18.84 6.16 -1.83
CA GLU A 88 19.31 4.86 -2.34
C GLU A 88 18.80 3.71 -1.47
N ALA A 89 18.82 3.86 -0.14
CA ALA A 89 18.28 2.86 0.78
C ALA A 89 16.76 2.67 0.60
N LEU A 90 16.00 3.75 0.48
CA LEU A 90 14.56 3.70 0.23
C LEU A 90 14.23 3.08 -1.14
N ARG A 91 15.00 3.40 -2.18
CA ARG A 91 14.87 2.76 -3.49
C ARG A 91 15.11 1.26 -3.40
N GLY A 92 16.18 0.83 -2.74
CA GLY A 92 16.46 -0.59 -2.53
C GLY A 92 15.36 -1.31 -1.75
N SER A 93 14.82 -0.66 -0.70
CA SER A 93 13.67 -1.20 0.04
C SER A 93 12.43 -1.34 -0.84
N ASN A 94 12.14 -0.34 -1.68
CA ASN A 94 10.98 -0.38 -2.57
C ASN A 94 11.12 -1.51 -3.60
N GLU A 95 12.26 -1.62 -4.28
CA GLU A 95 12.52 -2.71 -5.22
C GLU A 95 12.42 -4.11 -4.56
N SER A 96 12.80 -4.23 -3.29
CA SER A 96 12.65 -5.47 -2.53
C SER A 96 11.18 -5.79 -2.27
N LEU A 97 10.39 -4.80 -1.85
CA LEU A 97 8.95 -4.97 -1.61
C LEU A 97 8.19 -5.29 -2.90
N GLU A 98 8.54 -4.64 -4.02
CA GLU A 98 7.96 -4.93 -5.33
C GLU A 98 8.30 -6.34 -5.84
N ARG A 99 9.48 -6.89 -5.50
CA ARG A 99 9.79 -8.31 -5.77
C ARG A 99 8.94 -9.22 -4.91
N GLN A 100 8.88 -8.98 -3.61
CA GLN A 100 8.08 -9.78 -2.68
C GLN A 100 6.61 -9.81 -3.07
N LEU A 101 6.06 -8.66 -3.49
CA LEU A 101 4.68 -8.58 -3.97
C LEU A 101 4.46 -9.47 -5.19
N ARG A 102 5.33 -9.37 -6.21
CA ARG A 102 5.25 -10.21 -7.41
C ARG A 102 5.37 -11.70 -7.10
N GLU A 103 6.31 -12.07 -6.24
CA GLU A 103 6.46 -13.47 -5.79
C GLU A 103 5.21 -13.99 -5.07
N LEU A 104 4.56 -13.15 -4.26
CA LEU A 104 3.31 -13.50 -3.60
C LEU A 104 2.16 -13.63 -4.60
N GLU A 105 2.02 -12.68 -5.53
CA GLU A 105 1.03 -12.73 -6.59
C GLU A 105 1.16 -14.00 -7.44
N GLU A 106 2.39 -14.35 -7.85
CA GLU A 106 2.68 -15.59 -8.59
C GLU A 106 2.33 -16.84 -7.79
N ARG A 107 2.69 -16.90 -6.50
CA ARG A 107 2.34 -18.02 -5.61
C ARG A 107 0.83 -18.17 -5.47
N TYR A 108 0.11 -17.08 -5.20
CA TYR A 108 -1.35 -17.13 -5.08
C TYR A 108 -2.04 -17.48 -6.39
N ALA A 109 -1.51 -17.04 -7.53
CA ALA A 109 -2.01 -17.45 -8.83
C ALA A 109 -1.86 -18.96 -9.05
N LEU A 110 -0.71 -19.53 -8.68
CA LEU A 110 -0.48 -20.98 -8.75
C LEU A 110 -1.37 -21.77 -7.80
N GLU A 111 -1.52 -21.32 -6.55
CA GLU A 111 -2.42 -21.96 -5.58
C GLU A 111 -3.87 -21.91 -6.05
N THR A 112 -4.32 -20.76 -6.57
CA THR A 112 -5.68 -20.61 -7.10
C THR A 112 -5.92 -21.53 -8.29
N ALA A 113 -4.96 -21.64 -9.21
CA ALA A 113 -5.04 -22.57 -10.32
C ALA A 113 -5.14 -24.03 -9.82
N GLY A 114 -4.32 -24.40 -8.84
CA GLY A 114 -4.39 -25.71 -8.20
C GLY A 114 -5.74 -26.01 -7.57
N TYR A 115 -6.34 -25.04 -6.86
CA TYR A 115 -7.69 -25.19 -6.32
C TYR A 115 -8.74 -25.34 -7.43
N GLN A 116 -8.65 -24.55 -8.50
CA GLN A 116 -9.56 -24.69 -9.65
C GLN A 116 -9.46 -26.07 -10.30
N ASP A 117 -8.25 -26.60 -10.47
CA ASP A 117 -8.05 -27.96 -11.00
C ASP A 117 -8.69 -29.02 -10.07
N THR A 118 -8.53 -28.88 -8.76
CA THR A 118 -9.15 -29.81 -7.81
C THR A 118 -10.68 -29.73 -7.83
N VAL A 119 -11.26 -28.54 -7.97
CA VAL A 119 -12.71 -28.35 -8.11
C VAL A 119 -13.18 -28.99 -9.40
N ALA A 120 -12.52 -28.75 -10.53
CA ALA A 120 -12.88 -29.32 -11.83
C ALA A 120 -12.87 -30.85 -11.80
N ARG A 121 -11.84 -31.46 -11.17
CA ARG A 121 -11.77 -32.91 -10.99
C ARG A 121 -12.93 -33.44 -10.15
N LEU A 122 -13.23 -32.80 -9.02
CA LEU A 122 -14.33 -33.23 -8.15
C LEU A 122 -15.70 -33.09 -8.84
N GLU A 123 -15.89 -32.05 -9.67
CA GLU A 123 -17.10 -31.88 -10.48
C GLU A 123 -17.23 -32.95 -11.56
N GLU A 124 -16.13 -33.39 -12.16
CA GLU A 124 -16.09 -34.52 -13.10
C GLU A 124 -16.42 -35.83 -12.40
N ASP A 125 -15.75 -36.15 -11.29
CA ASP A 125 -16.02 -37.33 -10.47
C ASP A 125 -17.50 -37.38 -10.03
N SER A 126 -18.06 -36.23 -9.62
CA SER A 126 -19.47 -36.14 -9.23
C SER A 126 -20.42 -36.39 -10.41
N ARG A 127 -20.08 -35.93 -11.61
CA ARG A 127 -20.89 -36.18 -12.82
C ARG A 127 -20.83 -37.66 -13.20
N SER A 128 -19.64 -38.23 -13.25
CA SER A 128 -19.43 -39.65 -13.55
C SER A 128 -20.21 -40.54 -12.57
N LEU A 129 -20.13 -40.29 -11.26
CA LEU A 129 -20.86 -41.08 -10.26
C LEU A 129 -22.39 -40.95 -10.40
N LYS A 130 -22.90 -39.77 -10.81
CA LYS A 130 -24.33 -39.60 -11.08
C LYS A 130 -24.78 -40.40 -12.30
N GLU A 131 -23.96 -40.46 -13.35
CA GLU A 131 -24.23 -41.27 -14.54
C GLU A 131 -24.22 -42.77 -14.20
N GLU A 132 -23.22 -43.23 -13.44
CA GLU A 132 -23.15 -44.62 -12.95
C GLU A 132 -24.37 -44.98 -12.08
N MET A 133 -24.79 -44.09 -11.18
CA MET A 133 -25.99 -44.28 -10.37
C MET A 133 -27.26 -44.40 -11.23
N ALA A 134 -27.39 -43.56 -12.26
CA ALA A 134 -28.50 -43.62 -13.18
C ALA A 134 -28.53 -44.94 -13.96
N GLN A 135 -27.37 -45.42 -14.42
CA GLN A 135 -27.23 -46.72 -15.08
C GLN A 135 -27.65 -47.86 -14.14
N HIS A 136 -27.16 -47.87 -12.90
CA HIS A 136 -27.54 -48.88 -11.91
C HIS A 136 -29.04 -48.88 -11.58
N LEU A 137 -29.69 -47.71 -11.56
CA LEU A 137 -31.13 -47.61 -11.39
C LEU A 137 -31.89 -48.25 -12.55
N GLN A 138 -31.41 -48.08 -13.79
CA GLN A 138 -31.99 -48.75 -14.96
C GLN A 138 -31.81 -50.26 -14.88
N ASP A 139 -30.58 -50.74 -14.64
CA ASP A 139 -30.27 -52.17 -14.50
C ASP A 139 -31.12 -52.83 -13.39
N TYR A 140 -31.34 -52.12 -12.28
CA TYR A 140 -32.19 -52.58 -11.18
C TYR A 140 -33.66 -52.70 -11.59
N GLN A 141 -34.20 -51.73 -12.35
CA GLN A 141 -35.57 -51.83 -12.87
C GLN A 141 -35.73 -53.00 -13.84
N ASP A 142 -34.76 -53.22 -14.72
CA ASP A 142 -34.78 -54.34 -15.66
C ASP A 142 -34.77 -55.69 -14.93
N LEU A 143 -33.93 -55.82 -13.89
CA LEU A 143 -33.89 -57.01 -13.05
C LEU A 143 -35.20 -57.21 -12.27
N LEU A 144 -35.79 -56.12 -11.76
CA LEU A 144 -37.09 -56.15 -11.09
C LEU A 144 -38.20 -56.64 -12.04
N ASN A 145 -38.20 -56.17 -13.30
CA ASN A 145 -39.15 -56.61 -14.32
C ASN A 145 -39.04 -58.12 -14.58
N VAL A 146 -37.82 -58.65 -14.70
CA VAL A 146 -37.58 -60.10 -14.81
C VAL A 146 -38.11 -60.84 -13.59
N LYS A 147 -37.85 -60.33 -12.38
CA LYS A 147 -38.35 -60.95 -11.14
C LYS A 147 -39.88 -61.01 -11.10
N LEU A 148 -40.56 -59.94 -11.51
CA LEU A 148 -42.02 -59.91 -11.58
C LEU A 148 -42.58 -60.90 -12.60
N ALA A 149 -41.94 -61.04 -13.76
CA ALA A 149 -42.31 -62.05 -14.75
C ALA A 149 -42.18 -63.46 -14.17
N LEU A 150 -41.08 -63.76 -13.47
CA LEU A 150 -40.87 -65.05 -12.81
C LEU A 150 -41.89 -65.31 -11.69
N ASP A 151 -42.29 -64.31 -10.91
CA ASP A 151 -43.35 -64.48 -9.90
C ASP A 151 -44.69 -64.90 -10.54
N ILE A 152 -45.04 -64.28 -11.68
CA ILE A 152 -46.24 -64.62 -12.45
C ILE A 152 -46.13 -66.06 -12.98
N GLU A 153 -44.98 -66.45 -13.54
CA GLU A 153 -44.73 -67.82 -13.99
C GLU A 153 -44.90 -68.82 -12.84
N ILE A 154 -44.29 -68.57 -11.67
CA ILE A 154 -44.44 -69.43 -10.49
C ILE A 154 -45.90 -69.53 -10.05
N ALA A 155 -46.64 -68.42 -10.02
CA ALA A 155 -48.05 -68.42 -9.65
C ALA A 155 -48.92 -69.23 -10.64
N THR A 156 -48.64 -69.12 -11.94
CA THR A 156 -49.34 -69.92 -12.96
C THR A 156 -48.99 -71.40 -12.86
N TYR A 157 -47.71 -71.75 -12.67
CA TYR A 157 -47.29 -73.13 -12.43
C TYR A 157 -47.97 -73.74 -11.19
N ARG A 158 -48.06 -73.00 -10.07
CA ARG A 158 -48.78 -73.45 -8.87
C ARG A 158 -50.25 -73.75 -9.17
N LYS A 159 -50.94 -72.84 -9.87
CA LYS A 159 -52.35 -73.02 -10.24
C LYS A 159 -52.59 -74.23 -11.15
N LEU A 160 -51.69 -74.49 -12.10
CA LEU A 160 -51.74 -75.67 -12.97
C LEU A 160 -51.58 -76.96 -12.16
N LEU A 161 -50.64 -76.99 -11.22
CA LEU A 161 -50.40 -78.14 -10.33
C LEU A 161 -51.62 -78.42 -9.43
N GLU A 162 -52.21 -77.39 -8.81
CA GLU A 162 -53.44 -77.51 -8.01
C GLU A 162 -54.62 -78.10 -8.82
N GLY A 163 -54.72 -77.74 -10.10
CA GLY A 163 -55.72 -78.30 -11.02
C GLY A 163 -55.49 -79.78 -11.35
N GLU A 164 -54.24 -80.20 -11.51
CA GLU A 164 -53.89 -81.61 -11.72
C GLU A 164 -54.11 -82.46 -10.47
N GLU A 165 -53.75 -81.96 -9.28
CA GLU A 165 -54.04 -82.63 -8.02
C GLU A 165 -55.55 -82.81 -7.82
N SER A 166 -56.35 -81.82 -8.19
CA SER A 166 -57.82 -81.92 -8.18
C SER A 166 -58.33 -83.00 -9.13
N ARG A 167 -57.70 -83.22 -10.30
CA ARG A 167 -58.06 -84.32 -11.21
C ARG A 167 -57.64 -85.70 -10.70
N ILE A 168 -56.48 -85.80 -10.06
CA ILE A 168 -55.91 -87.07 -9.59
C ILE A 168 -56.57 -87.52 -8.29
N THR A 169 -57.02 -86.59 -7.44
CA THR A 169 -57.67 -86.89 -6.15
C THR A 169 -59.18 -87.16 -6.28
N ILE A 170 -59.76 -87.02 -7.47
CA ILE A 170 -61.10 -87.55 -7.76
C ILE A 170 -60.97 -89.06 -7.95
N PRO A 171 -61.58 -89.91 -7.09
CA PRO A 171 -61.72 -91.32 -7.40
C PRO A 171 -62.53 -91.41 -8.68
N VAL A 172 -62.13 -92.27 -9.62
CA VAL A 172 -62.90 -92.60 -10.82
C VAL A 172 -64.35 -92.94 -10.44
N GLN A 173 -65.22 -91.94 -10.55
CA GLN A 173 -66.68 -92.02 -10.49
C GLN A 173 -67.21 -91.01 -11.51
N SER A 174 -67.58 -91.58 -12.67
CA SER A 174 -68.54 -91.12 -13.67
C SER A 174 -69.38 -89.85 -13.42
N PHE A 175 -69.41 -89.01 -14.48
CA PHE A 175 -70.48 -88.17 -15.02
C PHE A 175 -71.20 -87.10 -14.15
N SER A 176 -71.09 -85.83 -14.57
CA SER A 176 -72.18 -84.93 -15.03
C SER A 176 -72.09 -83.49 -14.51
N ASN A 177 -72.11 -82.54 -15.46
CA ASN A 177 -72.58 -81.16 -15.36
C ASN A 177 -71.71 -80.10 -14.64
N LEU A 178 -70.95 -79.39 -15.47
CA LEU A 178 -70.48 -78.02 -15.28
C LEU A 178 -71.67 -77.05 -15.20
N GLN A 179 -71.82 -76.36 -14.07
CA GLN A 179 -72.54 -75.09 -13.98
C GLN A 179 -71.63 -74.06 -13.32
N ILE A 180 -70.99 -73.24 -14.16
CA ILE A 180 -70.22 -72.06 -13.80
C ILE A 180 -71.22 -71.03 -13.28
N ARG A 181 -71.12 -70.68 -11.99
CA ARG A 181 -71.84 -69.55 -11.39
C ARG A 181 -70.84 -68.44 -11.12
N GLU A 182 -70.96 -67.41 -11.93
CA GLU A 182 -70.25 -66.13 -11.88
C GLU A 182 -70.37 -65.51 -10.48
N THR A 183 -69.24 -65.18 -9.85
CA THR A 183 -69.19 -64.36 -8.63
C THR A 183 -68.38 -63.11 -8.93
N SER A 184 -69.10 -61.99 -8.93
CA SER A 184 -68.59 -60.63 -8.96
C SER A 184 -67.65 -60.41 -7.76
N LEU A 185 -66.43 -59.95 -8.02
CA LEU A 185 -65.51 -59.45 -7.00
C LEU A 185 -65.27 -57.96 -7.29
N ASP A 186 -65.86 -57.14 -6.41
CA ASP A 186 -65.65 -55.70 -6.31
C ASP A 186 -64.16 -55.37 -6.18
N THR A 187 -63.61 -54.72 -7.21
CA THR A 187 -62.36 -53.97 -7.11
C THR A 187 -62.62 -52.71 -6.29
N LYS A 188 -62.45 -52.80 -4.97
CA LYS A 188 -62.28 -51.61 -4.12
C LYS A 188 -60.97 -50.92 -4.48
N SER A 189 -61.11 -49.70 -5.00
CA SER A 189 -60.05 -48.71 -5.18
C SER A 189 -59.31 -48.48 -3.86
N VAL A 190 -58.01 -48.77 -3.87
CA VAL A 190 -57.09 -48.28 -2.84
C VAL A 190 -56.88 -46.80 -3.13
N SER A 191 -57.35 -45.96 -2.22
CA SER A 191 -57.14 -44.51 -2.24
C SER A 191 -55.66 -44.22 -1.99
N GLU A 192 -55.04 -43.48 -2.91
CA GLU A 192 -53.72 -42.87 -2.75
C GLU A 192 -53.75 -41.85 -1.60
N ALA A 193 -53.31 -42.27 -0.41
CA ALA A 193 -52.96 -41.35 0.65
C ALA A 193 -51.66 -40.62 0.29
N HIS A 194 -51.79 -39.41 -0.25
CA HIS A 194 -50.67 -38.49 -0.47
C HIS A 194 -50.02 -38.13 0.89
N VAL A 195 -48.85 -38.69 1.16
CA VAL A 195 -48.01 -38.28 2.31
C VAL A 195 -47.34 -36.95 1.95
N LYS A 196 -47.86 -35.85 2.49
CA LYS A 196 -47.21 -34.54 2.42
C LYS A 196 -45.92 -34.57 3.25
N ARG A 197 -44.76 -34.52 2.58
CA ARG A 197 -43.45 -34.40 3.24
C ARG A 197 -43.12 -32.91 3.37
N SER A 198 -42.83 -32.44 4.59
CA SER A 198 -42.27 -31.10 4.79
C SER A 198 -40.74 -31.17 4.75
N ILE A 199 -40.12 -30.18 4.13
CA ILE A 199 -38.67 -30.05 4.04
C ILE A 199 -38.27 -28.88 4.96
N VAL A 200 -37.36 -29.15 5.90
CA VAL A 200 -36.77 -28.13 6.77
C VAL A 200 -35.35 -27.86 6.29
N VAL A 201 -35.12 -26.66 5.77
CA VAL A 201 -33.79 -26.21 5.36
C VAL A 201 -33.14 -25.49 6.52
N LYS A 202 -31.92 -25.91 6.85
CA LYS A 202 -31.13 -25.39 7.96
C LYS A 202 -29.86 -24.77 7.40
N THR A 203 -29.74 -23.46 7.51
CA THR A 203 -28.57 -22.71 7.01
C THR A 203 -27.73 -22.28 8.21
N VAL A 204 -26.45 -22.64 8.17
CA VAL A 204 -25.48 -22.38 9.24
C VAL A 204 -24.33 -21.57 8.65
N GLU A 205 -24.11 -20.36 9.17
CA GLU A 205 -22.93 -19.54 8.83
C GLU A 205 -21.80 -19.85 9.82
N THR A 206 -20.67 -20.31 9.31
CA THR A 206 -19.46 -20.59 10.09
C THR A 206 -18.30 -19.70 9.62
N ARG A 207 -17.53 -19.16 10.57
CA ARG A 207 -16.24 -18.52 10.32
C ARG A 207 -15.23 -19.07 11.31
N ASP A 208 -14.07 -19.49 10.83
CA ASP A 208 -12.97 -20.04 11.64
C ASP A 208 -13.38 -21.25 12.52
N GLY A 209 -14.36 -22.03 12.06
CA GLY A 209 -14.84 -23.24 12.76
C GLY A 209 -15.90 -22.99 13.84
N GLU A 210 -16.24 -21.74 14.15
CA GLU A 210 -17.31 -21.40 15.08
C GLU A 210 -18.61 -21.00 14.35
N VAL A 211 -19.74 -21.50 14.85
CA VAL A 211 -21.07 -21.21 14.30
C VAL A 211 -21.53 -19.83 14.78
N LEU A 212 -21.59 -18.87 13.85
CA LEU A 212 -21.96 -17.49 14.15
C LEU A 212 -23.47 -17.27 14.15
N LYS A 213 -24.21 -18.00 13.31
CA LYS A 213 -25.66 -17.86 13.19
C LYS A 213 -26.30 -19.10 12.59
N GLU A 214 -27.44 -19.50 13.16
CA GLU A 214 -28.25 -20.62 12.68
C GLU A 214 -29.68 -20.15 12.42
N SER A 215 -30.18 -20.41 11.20
CA SER A 215 -31.58 -20.14 10.83
C SER A 215 -32.22 -21.39 10.27
N LYS A 216 -33.46 -21.67 10.70
CA LYS A 216 -34.30 -22.78 10.21
C LYS A 216 -35.51 -22.21 9.50
N GLN A 217 -35.71 -22.62 8.26
CA GLN A 217 -36.90 -22.24 7.50
C GLN A 217 -37.60 -23.52 7.02
N GLU A 218 -38.86 -23.66 7.40
CA GLU A 218 -39.70 -24.79 7.01
C GLU A 218 -40.49 -24.42 5.74
N HIS A 219 -40.38 -25.24 4.71
CA HIS A 219 -41.23 -25.14 3.53
C HIS A 219 -42.19 -26.32 3.50
N LYS A 220 -43.49 -25.99 3.48
CA LYS A 220 -44.56 -26.94 3.22
C LYS A 220 -44.80 -26.93 1.71
N GLU A 221 -44.46 -28.03 1.04
CA GLU A 221 -44.92 -28.24 -0.33
C GLU A 221 -46.45 -28.41 -0.29
N VAL A 222 -47.15 -27.63 -1.13
CA VAL A 222 -48.62 -27.57 -1.20
C VAL A 222 -49.17 -28.86 -1.80
#